data_AF-A0A6C1ECL5-F1
#
_entry.id   AF-A0A6C1ECL5-F1
#
_cell.length_a   1.000
_cell.length_b   1.000
_cell.length_c   1.000
_cell.angle_alpha   90.00
_cell.angle_beta   90.00
_cell.angle_gamma   90.00
#
_symmetry.space_group_name_H-M   'P 1'
#
loop_
_entity.id
_entity.type
_entity.pdbx_description
1 polymer ?
#
loop_
_entity_poly.entity_id
_entity_poly.type
_entity_poly.pdbx_seq_one_letter_code
_entity_poly.pdbx_strand_id
1 'polypeptide(L)'
;MSLKNIQLSELSSPPLLKEKEKEKDVKTSFGLLDRFSENFIAQGNGLKPTTSQNQLDTIKFYQLLRERGSFSDEQCKNIISLLLQLLNNEFYSNYNELFLRDMELNKQSHLFSSLETELKFAIQNSRDTQLNEHHLQLLKLKRELNSIHDELNEVIINSLQKDAKLEFNNQKLENTLLYKHINLRLNDSSNKIQTKILGEIRSHIENLRWQTTRSGLLIILVLVCSIMIGVSASKKEHAVVPQEPTEPEEPEPPLPDQVPTTLSSETSLK
;
A
#
# COMPACT_ATOMS: atom_id res chain seq x y z
N MET A 1 -3.43 -15.80 -26.64
CA MET A 1 -4.58 -14.89 -26.83
C MET A 1 -4.37 -13.70 -25.90
N SER A 2 -4.13 -12.49 -26.40
CA SER A 2 -5.18 -11.53 -26.79
C SER A 2 -6.01 -11.03 -25.60
N LEU A 3 -5.53 -9.98 -24.94
CA LEU A 3 -6.40 -8.94 -24.36
C LEU A 3 -6.14 -7.64 -25.12
N LYS A 4 -7.22 -6.95 -25.48
CA LYS A 4 -7.20 -5.76 -26.34
C LYS A 4 -7.17 -4.48 -25.52
N ASN A 5 -6.67 -3.42 -26.16
CA ASN A 5 -7.11 -2.03 -26.06
C ASN A 5 -7.52 -1.53 -24.66
N ILE A 6 -6.60 -0.82 -24.00
CA ILE A 6 -6.99 0.37 -23.23
C ILE A 6 -6.43 1.57 -24.00
N GLN A 7 -7.31 2.39 -24.55
CA GLN A 7 -6.95 3.57 -25.34
C GLN A 7 -6.43 4.67 -24.41
N LEU A 8 -5.18 5.10 -24.61
CA LEU A 8 -4.58 6.21 -23.89
C LEU A 8 -4.89 7.53 -24.63
N SER A 9 -6.16 7.92 -24.69
CA SER A 9 -6.62 8.98 -25.60
C SER A 9 -7.78 9.86 -25.07
N GLU A 10 -7.84 10.12 -23.76
CA GLU A 10 -8.69 11.20 -23.21
C GLU A 10 -7.93 12.00 -22.14
N LEU A 11 -7.29 13.10 -22.56
CA LEU A 11 -7.03 14.23 -21.67
C LEU A 11 -6.91 15.54 -22.45
N SER A 12 -7.72 16.54 -22.05
CA SER A 12 -7.57 17.96 -22.37
C SER A 12 -7.47 18.38 -23.84
N SER A 13 -8.59 18.35 -24.57
CA SER A 13 -8.76 19.16 -25.79
C SER A 13 -8.57 20.66 -25.49
N PRO A 14 -7.71 21.41 -26.20
CA PRO A 14 -7.67 22.87 -26.11
C PRO A 14 -8.90 23.49 -26.80
N PRO A 15 -9.48 24.59 -26.27
CA PRO A 15 -10.68 25.20 -26.84
C PRO A 15 -10.40 25.90 -28.18
N LEU A 16 -11.23 25.63 -29.19
CA LEU A 16 -11.17 26.28 -30.51
C LEU A 16 -11.70 27.72 -30.48
N LEU A 17 -10.88 28.66 -30.01
CA LEU A 17 -11.08 30.10 -30.20
C LEU A 17 -9.74 30.82 -30.44
N LYS A 18 -9.39 31.05 -31.73
CA LYS A 18 -8.65 32.23 -32.28
C LYS A 18 -7.99 31.93 -33.64
N GLU A 19 -8.79 31.92 -34.72
CA GLU A 19 -8.25 32.06 -36.09
C GLU A 19 -8.34 33.50 -36.65
N LYS A 20 -9.17 34.37 -36.04
CA LYS A 20 -9.33 35.78 -36.48
C LYS A 20 -8.32 36.80 -35.92
N GLU A 21 -7.36 36.38 -35.11
CA GLU A 21 -6.33 37.28 -34.56
C GLU A 21 -5.00 37.26 -35.34
N LYS A 22 -4.62 36.12 -35.93
CA LYS A 22 -3.31 35.95 -36.61
C LYS A 22 -3.05 37.00 -37.70
N GLU A 23 -4.08 37.42 -38.43
CA GLU A 23 -3.96 38.44 -39.49
C GLU A 23 -3.74 39.87 -38.94
N LYS A 24 -4.23 40.16 -37.73
CA LYS A 24 -3.99 41.45 -37.05
C LYS A 24 -2.64 41.49 -36.34
N ASP A 25 -2.23 40.40 -35.71
CA ASP A 25 -0.92 40.30 -35.04
C ASP A 25 0.21 40.49 -36.05
N VAL A 26 0.17 39.82 -37.21
CA VAL A 26 1.19 39.97 -38.26
C VAL A 26 1.28 41.42 -38.74
N LYS A 27 0.16 42.10 -39.00
CA LYS A 27 0.20 43.51 -39.45
C LYS A 27 0.72 44.47 -38.37
N THR A 28 0.50 44.14 -37.10
CA THR A 28 0.98 44.93 -35.95
C THR A 28 2.47 44.66 -35.69
N SER A 29 2.95 43.42 -35.83
CA SER A 29 4.35 43.07 -35.65
C SER A 29 5.24 43.66 -36.74
N PHE A 30 4.79 43.68 -38.01
CA PHE A 30 5.48 44.42 -39.08
C PHE A 30 5.57 45.92 -38.76
N GLY A 31 4.48 46.57 -38.33
CA GLY A 31 4.48 47.98 -37.96
C GLY A 31 5.31 48.32 -36.71
N LEU A 32 5.52 47.35 -35.81
CA LEU A 32 6.50 47.47 -34.73
C LEU A 32 7.93 47.32 -35.24
N LEU A 33 8.22 46.33 -36.09
CA LEU A 33 9.55 46.08 -36.64
C LEU A 33 10.07 47.30 -37.43
N ASP A 34 9.19 47.91 -38.23
CA ASP A 34 9.46 49.11 -39.02
C ASP A 34 9.77 50.32 -38.12
N ARG A 35 8.98 50.53 -37.05
CA ARG A 35 9.26 51.54 -36.03
C ARG A 35 10.54 51.28 -35.23
N PHE A 36 10.87 50.02 -34.92
CA PHE A 36 12.13 49.69 -34.25
C PHE A 36 13.32 49.99 -35.15
N SER A 37 13.27 49.60 -36.42
CA SER A 37 14.26 49.96 -37.45
C SER A 37 14.46 51.48 -37.52
N GLU A 38 13.38 52.24 -37.70
CA GLU A 38 13.41 53.70 -37.81
C GLU A 38 13.99 54.38 -36.56
N ASN A 39 13.65 53.88 -35.36
CA ASN A 39 14.21 54.41 -34.10
C ASN A 39 15.69 54.04 -33.90
N PHE A 40 16.14 52.84 -34.31
CA PHE A 40 17.56 52.48 -34.20
C PHE A 40 18.44 53.20 -35.22
N ILE A 41 17.93 53.53 -36.40
CA ILE A 41 18.60 54.40 -37.38
C ILE A 41 18.66 55.85 -36.83
N ALA A 42 17.58 56.35 -36.23
CA ALA A 42 17.57 57.67 -35.59
C ALA A 42 18.47 57.74 -34.34
N GLN A 43 18.64 56.63 -33.62
CA GLN A 43 19.57 56.45 -32.49
C GLN A 43 20.95 55.93 -32.97
N GLY A 44 21.32 56.24 -34.22
CA GLY A 44 22.51 55.76 -34.91
C GLY A 44 23.82 55.90 -34.13
N ASN A 45 24.78 55.05 -34.47
CA ASN A 45 25.82 54.51 -33.57
C ASN A 45 26.97 55.48 -33.19
N GLY A 46 26.71 56.79 -33.13
CA GLY A 46 27.71 57.84 -32.81
C GLY A 46 28.76 58.05 -33.91
N LEU A 47 28.71 57.28 -34.99
CA LEU A 47 29.59 57.39 -36.14
C LEU A 47 29.22 58.65 -36.93
N LYS A 48 30.12 59.63 -36.95
CA LYS A 48 29.93 60.84 -37.77
C LYS A 48 30.00 60.45 -39.26
N PRO A 49 29.13 60.99 -40.12
CA PRO A 49 29.21 60.74 -41.55
C PRO A 49 30.57 61.18 -42.09
N THR A 50 31.10 60.43 -43.06
CA THR A 50 32.38 60.71 -43.70
C THR A 50 32.23 61.93 -44.61
N THR A 51 32.84 63.06 -44.27
CA THR A 51 32.81 64.30 -45.06
C THR A 51 34.07 64.43 -45.91
N SER A 52 33.95 64.97 -47.13
CA SER A 52 35.10 65.27 -48.02
C SER A 52 36.23 66.05 -47.34
N GLN A 53 35.88 67.01 -46.49
CA GLN A 53 36.79 67.82 -45.66
C GLN A 53 37.73 67.02 -44.76
N ASN A 54 37.35 65.79 -44.37
CA ASN A 54 38.13 64.94 -43.46
C ASN A 54 38.96 63.87 -44.19
N GLN A 55 38.92 63.85 -45.53
CA GLN A 55 39.69 62.91 -46.36
C GLN A 55 40.51 63.58 -47.47
N LEU A 56 40.14 64.79 -47.93
CA LEU A 56 40.92 65.57 -48.90
C LEU A 56 41.92 66.50 -48.22
N ASP A 57 43.19 66.40 -48.62
CA ASP A 57 44.22 67.37 -48.27
C ASP A 57 44.01 68.67 -49.07
N THR A 58 43.18 69.53 -48.47
CA THR A 58 42.81 70.86 -48.95
C THR A 58 44.04 71.76 -49.18
N ILE A 59 45.12 71.57 -48.42
CA ILE A 59 46.35 72.38 -48.49
C ILE A 59 47.19 71.97 -49.70
N LYS A 60 47.37 70.67 -49.94
CA LYS A 60 48.08 70.16 -51.13
C LYS A 60 47.37 70.57 -52.42
N PHE A 61 46.04 70.49 -52.48
CA PHE A 61 45.28 70.97 -53.63
C PHE A 61 45.45 72.48 -53.84
N TYR A 62 45.38 73.28 -52.79
CA TYR A 62 45.62 74.72 -52.86
C TYR A 62 47.00 75.08 -53.44
N GLN A 63 48.05 74.40 -52.99
CA GLN A 63 49.41 74.57 -53.51
C GLN A 63 49.48 74.21 -55.00
N LEU A 64 48.90 73.07 -55.41
CA LEU A 64 48.93 72.59 -56.79
C LEU A 64 48.17 73.54 -57.75
N LEU A 65 47.00 74.05 -57.36
CA LEU A 65 46.27 75.06 -58.14
C LEU A 65 47.07 76.37 -58.29
N ARG A 66 47.76 76.79 -57.24
CA ARG A 66 48.54 78.04 -57.21
C ARG A 66 49.83 77.95 -58.03
N GLU A 67 50.58 76.85 -57.92
CA GLU A 67 51.84 76.63 -58.64
C GLU A 67 51.64 76.28 -60.12
N ARG A 68 50.58 75.53 -60.45
CA ARG A 68 50.40 74.93 -61.78
C ARG A 68 49.27 75.54 -62.62
N GLY A 69 48.33 76.24 -61.98
CA GLY A 69 47.17 76.86 -62.63
C GLY A 69 47.21 78.38 -62.71
N SER A 70 48.15 79.04 -62.03
CA SER A 70 48.27 80.51 -61.97
C SER A 70 47.00 81.24 -61.46
N PHE A 71 46.16 80.55 -60.67
CA PHE A 71 44.92 81.09 -60.15
C PHE A 71 45.14 82.04 -58.96
N SER A 72 44.21 83.00 -58.80
CA SER A 72 44.20 83.89 -57.64
C SER A 72 43.81 83.14 -56.35
N ASP A 73 44.24 83.63 -55.19
CA ASP A 73 43.99 83.02 -53.87
C ASP A 73 42.48 82.73 -53.63
N GLU A 74 41.62 83.70 -53.94
CA GLU A 74 40.16 83.57 -53.85
C GLU A 74 39.58 82.56 -54.86
N GLN A 75 40.20 82.42 -56.04
CA GLN A 75 39.78 81.42 -57.03
C GLN A 75 40.17 80.01 -56.58
N CYS A 76 41.38 79.83 -56.03
CA CYS A 76 41.79 78.55 -55.42
C CYS A 76 40.83 78.13 -54.31
N LYS A 77 40.50 79.03 -53.38
CA LYS A 77 39.53 78.77 -52.29
C LYS A 77 38.15 78.38 -52.84
N ASN A 78 37.62 79.11 -53.81
CA ASN A 78 36.31 78.84 -54.39
C ASN A 78 36.26 77.52 -55.18
N ILE A 79 37.28 77.21 -56.00
CA ILE A 79 37.36 75.95 -56.74
C ILE A 79 37.43 74.76 -55.77
N ILE A 80 38.21 74.88 -54.69
CA ILE A 80 38.36 73.81 -53.69
C ILE A 80 37.09 73.66 -52.86
N SER A 81 36.44 74.74 -52.44
CA SER A 81 35.14 74.71 -51.76
C SER A 81 34.07 74.01 -52.61
N LEU A 82 34.00 74.36 -53.91
CA LEU A 82 33.06 73.78 -54.86
C LEU A 82 33.37 72.30 -55.14
N LEU A 83 34.64 71.91 -55.24
CA LEU A 83 35.07 70.51 -55.34
C LEU A 83 34.69 69.70 -54.09
N LEU A 84 34.92 70.26 -52.90
CA LEU A 84 34.54 69.63 -51.63
C LEU A 84 33.03 69.46 -51.52
N GLN A 85 32.24 70.45 -51.95
CA GLN A 85 30.78 70.40 -51.98
C GLN A 85 30.27 69.36 -52.99
N LEU A 86 30.80 69.36 -54.22
CA LEU A 86 30.44 68.41 -55.27
C LEU A 86 30.74 66.97 -54.83
N LEU A 87 31.94 66.70 -54.31
CA LEU A 87 32.31 65.37 -53.83
C LEU A 87 31.48 64.95 -52.61
N ASN A 88 31.07 65.90 -51.76
CA ASN A 88 30.17 65.59 -50.64
C ASN A 88 28.76 65.23 -51.10
N ASN A 89 28.25 65.89 -52.15
CA ASN A 89 26.92 65.62 -52.72
C ASN A 89 26.89 64.29 -53.51
N GLU A 90 27.79 64.12 -54.48
CA GLU A 90 27.76 63.00 -55.41
C GLU A 90 28.28 61.69 -54.81
N PHE A 91 29.36 61.76 -54.02
CA PHE A 91 30.03 60.56 -53.50
C PHE A 91 29.68 60.29 -52.04
N TYR A 92 30.01 61.22 -51.13
CA TYR A 92 29.87 60.95 -49.70
C TYR A 92 28.42 60.84 -49.23
N SER A 93 27.46 61.53 -49.85
CA SER A 93 26.04 61.37 -49.52
C SER A 93 25.58 59.92 -49.72
N ASN A 94 25.77 59.39 -50.93
CA ASN A 94 25.40 58.02 -51.29
C ASN A 94 26.23 56.98 -50.54
N TYR A 95 27.55 57.17 -50.45
CA TYR A 95 28.45 56.28 -49.72
C TYR A 95 28.08 56.17 -48.23
N ASN A 96 27.79 57.30 -47.56
CA ASN A 96 27.37 57.26 -46.16
C ASN A 96 25.99 56.61 -46.00
N GLU A 97 25.00 56.93 -46.85
CA GLU A 97 23.67 56.32 -46.78
C GLU A 97 23.74 54.80 -46.90
N LEU A 98 24.47 54.29 -47.90
CA LEU A 98 24.58 52.86 -48.15
C LEU A 98 25.45 52.15 -47.11
N PHE A 99 26.63 52.70 -46.80
CA PHE A 99 27.59 52.04 -45.91
C PHE A 99 27.23 52.12 -44.42
N LEU A 100 26.74 53.27 -43.92
CA LEU A 100 26.29 53.33 -42.53
C LEU A 100 25.03 52.48 -42.34
N ARG A 101 24.06 52.51 -43.26
CA ARG A 101 22.85 51.66 -43.13
C ARG A 101 23.20 50.17 -43.13
N ASP A 102 24.07 49.71 -44.03
CA ASP A 102 24.49 48.31 -44.05
C ASP A 102 25.27 47.92 -42.78
N MET A 103 26.23 48.76 -42.34
CA MET A 103 27.01 48.50 -41.14
C MET A 103 26.16 48.53 -39.85
N GLU A 104 25.17 49.42 -39.76
CA GLU A 104 24.24 49.47 -38.63
C GLU A 104 23.24 48.30 -38.66
N LEU A 105 22.70 47.94 -39.83
CA LEU A 105 21.82 46.78 -39.99
C LEU A 105 22.54 45.48 -39.64
N ASN A 106 23.78 45.28 -40.11
CA ASN A 106 24.59 44.12 -39.77
C ASN A 106 24.93 44.09 -38.27
N LYS A 107 25.28 45.23 -37.65
CA LYS A 107 25.48 45.30 -36.19
C LYS A 107 24.21 44.94 -35.41
N GLN A 108 23.05 45.48 -35.82
CA GLN A 108 21.76 45.19 -35.18
C GLN A 108 21.38 43.71 -35.34
N SER A 109 21.60 43.12 -36.52
CA SER A 109 21.40 41.68 -36.78
C SER A 109 22.26 40.80 -35.86
N HIS A 110 23.55 41.13 -35.70
CA HIS A 110 24.42 40.42 -34.75
C HIS A 110 23.96 40.56 -33.30
N LEU A 111 23.55 41.75 -32.86
CA LEU A 111 23.03 41.96 -31.50
C LEU A 111 21.72 41.18 -31.27
N PHE A 112 20.81 41.20 -32.24
CA PHE A 112 19.55 40.44 -32.19
C PHE A 112 19.82 38.94 -32.14
N SER A 113 20.71 38.41 -32.98
CA SER A 113 21.09 36.99 -32.96
C SER A 113 21.73 36.57 -31.64
N SER A 114 22.58 37.44 -31.05
CA SER A 114 23.12 37.23 -29.70
C SER A 114 21.99 37.11 -28.67
N LEU A 115 21.07 38.08 -28.64
CA LEU A 115 19.93 38.09 -27.71
C LEU A 115 18.95 36.92 -27.94
N GLU A 116 18.77 36.48 -29.19
CA GLU A 116 17.99 35.30 -29.54
C GLU A 116 18.62 34.02 -28.97
N THR A 117 19.95 33.86 -29.07
CA THR A 117 20.65 32.71 -28.48
C THR A 117 20.67 32.75 -26.96
N GLU A 118 20.82 33.92 -26.35
CA GLU A 118 20.71 34.11 -24.90
C GLU A 118 19.30 33.78 -24.39
N LEU A 119 18.25 34.26 -25.07
CA LEU A 119 16.86 33.95 -24.73
C LEU A 119 16.55 32.45 -24.89
N LYS A 120 17.02 31.82 -25.98
CA LYS A 120 16.92 30.36 -26.17
C LYS A 120 17.60 29.58 -25.06
N PHE A 121 18.80 30.00 -24.64
CA PHE A 121 19.53 29.41 -23.53
C PHE A 121 18.79 29.59 -22.20
N ALA A 122 18.30 30.79 -21.89
CA ALA A 122 17.55 31.08 -20.68
C ALA A 122 16.25 30.26 -20.59
N ILE A 123 15.52 30.13 -21.70
CA ILE A 123 14.32 29.28 -21.78
C ILE A 123 14.67 27.80 -21.58
N GLN A 124 15.76 27.31 -22.20
CA GLN A 124 16.19 25.92 -22.04
C GLN A 124 16.62 25.63 -20.59
N ASN A 125 17.50 26.44 -20.01
CA ASN A 125 17.95 26.33 -18.63
C ASN A 125 16.78 26.40 -17.63
N SER A 126 15.77 27.24 -17.89
CA SER A 126 14.55 27.30 -17.08
C SER A 126 13.73 26.01 -17.15
N ARG A 127 13.56 25.41 -18.34
CA ARG A 127 12.89 24.10 -18.50
C ARG A 127 13.66 22.98 -17.80
N ASP A 128 14.97 22.93 -17.98
CA ASP A 128 15.81 21.88 -17.38
C ASP A 128 15.84 21.99 -15.84
N THR A 129 15.82 23.21 -15.30
CA THR A 129 15.69 23.47 -13.86
C THR A 129 14.33 22.96 -13.33
N GLN A 130 13.22 23.31 -13.99
CA GLN A 130 11.87 22.85 -13.60
C GLN A 130 11.72 21.33 -13.71
N LEU A 131 12.24 20.71 -14.77
CA LEU A 131 12.23 19.26 -14.97
C LEU A 131 13.02 18.56 -13.86
N ASN A 132 14.21 19.07 -13.52
CA ASN A 132 15.02 18.54 -12.42
C ASN A 132 14.32 18.71 -11.06
N GLU A 133 13.67 19.84 -10.79
CA GLU A 133 12.90 20.04 -9.56
C GLU A 133 11.75 19.04 -9.46
N HIS A 134 10.93 18.87 -10.51
CA HIS A 134 9.86 17.88 -10.54
C HIS A 134 10.38 16.44 -10.43
N HIS A 135 11.56 16.14 -10.99
CA HIS A 135 12.21 14.84 -10.82
C HIS A 135 12.61 14.58 -9.35
N LEU A 136 13.17 15.58 -8.66
CA LEU A 136 13.51 15.51 -7.24
C LEU A 136 12.26 15.40 -6.35
N GLN A 137 11.19 16.13 -6.67
CA GLN A 137 9.89 16.04 -6.01
C GLN A 137 9.29 14.62 -6.16
N LEU A 138 9.33 14.04 -7.37
CA LEU A 138 8.86 12.68 -7.65
C LEU A 138 9.71 11.62 -6.92
N LEU A 139 11.04 11.78 -6.90
CA LEU A 139 11.95 10.89 -6.17
C LEU A 139 11.66 10.92 -4.65
N LYS A 140 11.44 12.12 -4.10
CA LYS A 140 11.02 12.31 -2.70
C LYS A 140 9.69 11.61 -2.42
N LEU A 141 8.66 11.86 -3.23
CA LEU A 141 7.34 11.25 -3.07
C LEU A 141 7.40 9.72 -3.17
N LYS A 142 8.22 9.17 -4.08
CA LYS A 142 8.45 7.71 -4.18
C LYS A 142 9.11 7.15 -2.93
N ARG A 143 10.09 7.85 -2.35
CA ARG A 143 10.74 7.45 -1.08
C ARG A 143 9.75 7.49 0.09
N GLU A 144 8.89 8.50 0.13
CA GLU A 144 7.86 8.66 1.18
C GLU A 144 6.74 7.61 1.04
N LEU A 145 6.29 7.31 -0.18
CA LEU A 145 5.36 6.20 -0.44
C LEU A 145 5.95 4.84 -0.04
N ASN A 146 7.24 4.59 -0.30
CA ASN A 146 7.92 3.38 0.16
C ASN A 146 7.99 3.32 1.70
N SER A 147 8.35 4.42 2.37
CA SER A 147 8.37 4.50 3.85
C SER A 147 6.99 4.16 4.42
N ILE A 148 5.94 4.77 3.90
CA ILE A 148 4.54 4.52 4.32
C ILE A 148 4.13 3.07 4.03
N HIS A 149 4.61 2.46 2.94
CA HIS A 149 4.35 1.05 2.64
C HIS A 149 5.06 0.11 3.64
N ASP A 150 6.32 0.38 3.96
CA ASP A 150 7.10 -0.41 4.91
C ASP A 150 6.55 -0.26 6.34
N GLU A 151 6.21 0.96 6.76
CA GLU A 151 5.53 1.28 8.03
C GLU A 151 4.15 0.61 8.12
N LEU A 152 3.34 0.67 7.06
CA LEU A 152 2.04 -0.01 7.01
C LEU A 152 2.20 -1.54 7.08
N ASN A 153 3.21 -2.09 6.41
CA ASN A 153 3.51 -3.51 6.44
C ASN A 153 4.00 -3.95 7.84
N GLU A 154 4.85 -3.15 8.50
CA GLU A 154 5.22 -3.39 9.90
C GLU A 154 4.00 -3.35 10.82
N VAL A 155 3.12 -2.35 10.69
CA VAL A 155 1.90 -2.24 11.50
C VAL A 155 0.96 -3.42 11.24
N ILE A 156 0.74 -3.82 9.98
CA ILE A 156 -0.09 -4.97 9.60
C ILE A 156 0.50 -6.27 10.19
N ILE A 157 1.79 -6.51 10.01
CA ILE A 157 2.47 -7.70 10.52
C ILE A 157 2.43 -7.71 12.05
N ASN A 158 2.82 -6.63 12.71
CA ASN A 158 2.91 -6.55 14.17
C ASN A 158 1.54 -6.66 14.82
N SER A 159 0.57 -5.83 14.43
CA SER A 159 -0.78 -5.85 15.02
C SER A 159 -1.53 -7.14 14.71
N LEU A 160 -1.70 -7.51 13.44
CA LEU A 160 -2.54 -8.66 13.09
C LEU A 160 -1.93 -9.99 13.55
N GLN A 161 -0.61 -10.17 13.53
CA GLN A 161 -0.01 -11.39 14.08
C GLN A 161 -0.07 -11.41 15.61
N LYS A 162 0.10 -10.28 16.28
CA LYS A 162 -0.03 -10.18 17.74
C LYS A 162 -1.45 -10.44 18.20
N ASP A 163 -2.44 -9.86 17.52
CA ASP A 163 -3.85 -9.97 17.87
C ASP A 163 -4.38 -11.37 17.53
N ALA A 164 -4.04 -11.94 16.36
CA ALA A 164 -4.37 -13.34 16.05
C ALA A 164 -3.70 -14.33 17.02
N LYS A 165 -2.47 -14.04 17.48
CA LYS A 165 -1.79 -14.83 18.50
C LYS A 165 -2.40 -14.65 19.89
N LEU A 166 -2.88 -13.46 20.23
CA LEU A 166 -3.60 -13.18 21.47
C LEU A 166 -4.91 -13.97 21.48
N GLU A 167 -5.72 -13.84 20.42
CA GLU A 167 -6.99 -14.54 20.25
C GLU A 167 -6.82 -16.06 20.32
N PHE A 168 -5.83 -16.63 19.61
CA PHE A 168 -5.52 -18.05 19.69
C PHE A 168 -5.14 -18.50 21.12
N ASN A 169 -4.43 -17.67 21.88
CA ASN A 169 -4.11 -17.97 23.28
C ASN A 169 -5.33 -17.80 24.20
N ASN A 170 -6.22 -16.84 23.93
CA ASN A 170 -7.49 -16.69 24.63
C ASN A 170 -8.39 -17.90 24.40
N GLN A 171 -8.64 -18.28 23.15
CA GLN A 171 -9.45 -19.44 22.79
C GLN A 171 -8.89 -20.75 23.38
N LYS A 172 -7.55 -20.89 23.45
CA LYS A 172 -6.88 -22.01 24.13
C LYS A 172 -7.05 -21.98 25.66
N LEU A 173 -7.00 -20.79 26.26
CA LEU A 173 -7.25 -20.60 27.70
C LEU A 173 -8.71 -20.92 28.03
N GLU A 174 -9.67 -20.41 27.25
CA GLU A 174 -11.10 -20.71 27.37
C GLU A 174 -11.37 -22.21 27.24
N ASN A 175 -10.82 -22.88 26.22
CA ASN A 175 -10.91 -24.35 26.11
C ASN A 175 -10.38 -25.04 27.38
N THR A 176 -9.21 -24.61 27.87
CA THR A 176 -8.60 -25.17 29.08
C THR A 176 -9.46 -24.94 30.32
N LEU A 177 -10.14 -23.79 30.43
CA LEU A 177 -11.08 -23.46 31.50
C LEU A 177 -12.38 -24.27 31.39
N LEU A 178 -12.91 -24.47 30.17
CA LEU A 178 -14.06 -25.33 29.90
C LEU A 178 -13.77 -26.80 30.26
N TYR A 179 -12.61 -27.35 29.85
CA TYR A 179 -12.19 -28.69 30.26
C TYR A 179 -12.03 -28.81 31.78
N LYS A 180 -11.42 -27.82 32.45
CA LYS A 180 -11.34 -27.78 33.92
C LYS A 180 -12.73 -27.74 34.58
N HIS A 181 -13.64 -26.91 34.07
CA HIS A 181 -15.01 -26.79 34.58
C HIS A 181 -15.81 -28.09 34.38
N ILE A 182 -15.70 -28.74 33.22
CA ILE A 182 -16.31 -30.04 32.94
C ILE A 182 -15.76 -31.10 33.90
N ASN A 183 -14.44 -31.16 34.09
CA ASN A 183 -13.81 -32.12 35.01
C ASN A 183 -14.20 -31.87 36.47
N LEU A 184 -14.32 -30.60 36.90
CA LEU A 184 -14.81 -30.26 38.24
C LEU A 184 -16.27 -30.68 38.43
N ARG A 185 -17.16 -30.43 37.46
CA ARG A 185 -18.55 -30.91 37.52
C ARG A 185 -18.66 -32.44 37.47
N LEU A 186 -17.79 -33.12 36.74
CA LEU A 186 -17.72 -34.57 36.70
C LEU A 186 -17.27 -35.16 38.05
N ASN A 187 -16.24 -34.57 38.68
CA ASN A 187 -15.75 -34.99 39.99
C ASN A 187 -16.78 -34.71 41.11
N ASP A 188 -17.42 -33.53 41.10
CA ASP A 188 -18.53 -33.19 42.00
C ASP A 188 -19.71 -34.17 41.83
N SER A 189 -20.08 -34.49 40.59
CA SER A 189 -21.12 -35.48 40.30
C SER A 189 -20.73 -36.89 40.78
N SER A 190 -19.48 -37.30 40.55
CA SER A 190 -18.94 -38.59 41.00
C SER A 190 -18.94 -38.70 42.53
N ASN A 191 -18.50 -37.65 43.23
CA ASN A 191 -18.54 -37.57 44.69
C ASN A 191 -19.98 -37.60 45.23
N LYS A 192 -20.91 -36.87 44.60
CA LYS A 192 -22.35 -36.91 44.92
C LYS A 192 -22.98 -38.29 44.68
N ILE A 193 -22.54 -39.02 43.65
CA ILE A 193 -22.96 -40.40 43.40
C ILE A 193 -22.38 -41.34 44.47
N GLN A 194 -21.07 -41.26 44.75
CA GLN A 194 -20.40 -42.08 45.75
C GLN A 194 -20.99 -41.88 47.16
N THR A 195 -21.23 -40.63 47.56
CA THR A 195 -21.81 -40.30 48.88
C THR A 195 -23.27 -40.74 49.00
N LYS A 196 -24.08 -40.63 47.92
CA LYS A 196 -25.42 -41.21 47.87
C LYS A 196 -25.39 -42.73 47.98
N ILE A 197 -24.64 -43.42 47.12
CA ILE A 197 -24.54 -44.88 47.11
C ILE A 197 -24.01 -45.41 48.47
N LEU A 198 -22.99 -44.78 49.05
CA LEU A 198 -22.48 -45.17 50.37
C LEU A 198 -23.50 -44.90 51.48
N GLY A 199 -24.27 -43.82 51.39
CA GLY A 199 -25.38 -43.54 52.30
C GLY A 199 -26.53 -44.54 52.19
N GLU A 200 -26.92 -44.89 50.96
CA GLU A 200 -27.96 -45.87 50.63
C GLU A 200 -27.54 -47.29 51.09
N ILE A 201 -26.31 -47.72 50.80
CA ILE A 201 -25.75 -48.99 51.30
C ILE A 201 -25.72 -49.01 52.82
N ARG A 202 -25.25 -47.93 53.48
CA ARG A 202 -25.20 -47.87 54.95
C ARG A 202 -26.60 -47.86 55.59
N SER A 203 -27.56 -47.18 54.96
CA SER A 203 -28.97 -47.19 55.35
C SER A 203 -29.57 -48.60 55.19
N HIS A 204 -29.28 -49.28 54.09
CA HIS A 204 -29.73 -50.65 53.84
C HIS A 204 -29.14 -51.64 54.86
N ILE A 205 -27.86 -51.49 55.23
CA ILE A 205 -27.21 -52.27 56.29
C ILE A 205 -27.86 -52.02 57.66
N GLU A 206 -28.20 -50.77 58.01
CA GLU A 206 -28.86 -50.51 59.29
C GLU A 206 -30.33 -50.99 59.32
N ASN A 207 -31.04 -50.91 58.19
CA ASN A 207 -32.36 -51.53 58.03
C ASN A 207 -32.29 -53.06 58.15
N LEU A 208 -31.30 -53.71 57.52
CA LEU A 208 -31.03 -55.14 57.68
C LEU A 208 -30.76 -55.49 59.15
N ARG A 209 -29.90 -54.73 59.84
CA ARG A 209 -29.63 -54.89 61.28
C ARG A 209 -30.91 -54.78 62.11
N TRP A 210 -31.73 -53.75 61.87
CA TRP A 210 -33.00 -53.55 62.58
C TRP A 210 -33.98 -54.71 62.37
N GLN A 211 -34.11 -55.18 61.13
CA GLN A 211 -34.93 -56.37 60.81
C GLN A 211 -34.38 -57.64 61.46
N THR A 212 -33.05 -57.87 61.44
CA THR A 212 -32.42 -59.03 62.07
C THR A 212 -32.61 -59.02 63.59
N THR A 213 -32.41 -57.88 64.27
CA THR A 213 -32.63 -57.77 65.72
C THR A 213 -34.10 -57.98 66.08
N ARG A 214 -35.03 -57.41 65.31
CA ARG A 214 -36.48 -57.60 65.51
C ARG A 214 -36.90 -59.05 65.28
N SER A 215 -36.39 -59.70 64.24
CA SER A 215 -36.69 -61.10 63.92
C SER A 215 -36.09 -62.07 64.93
N GLY A 216 -34.84 -61.86 65.34
CA GLY A 216 -34.18 -62.66 66.37
C GLY A 216 -34.90 -62.61 67.72
N LEU A 217 -35.41 -61.45 68.12
CA LEU A 217 -36.23 -61.31 69.33
C LEU A 217 -37.54 -62.10 69.24
N LEU A 218 -38.19 -62.13 68.07
CA LEU A 218 -39.39 -62.95 67.84
C LEU A 218 -39.07 -64.46 67.91
N ILE A 219 -37.95 -64.91 67.34
CA ILE A 219 -37.51 -66.31 67.42
C ILE A 219 -37.25 -66.73 68.87
N ILE A 220 -36.56 -65.88 69.65
CA ILE A 220 -36.30 -66.13 71.07
C ILE A 220 -37.61 -66.15 71.88
N LEU A 221 -38.55 -65.25 71.60
CA LEU A 221 -39.87 -65.24 72.24
C LEU A 221 -40.66 -66.52 71.91
N VAL A 222 -40.66 -66.95 70.64
CA VAL A 222 -41.30 -68.21 70.22
C VAL A 222 -40.65 -69.42 70.90
N LEU A 223 -39.32 -69.44 71.10
CA LEU A 223 -38.62 -70.50 71.82
C LEU A 223 -38.99 -70.53 73.32
N VAL A 224 -39.05 -69.37 73.98
CA VAL A 224 -39.48 -69.30 75.40
C VAL A 224 -40.94 -69.71 75.54
N CYS A 225 -41.80 -69.30 74.61
CA CYS A 225 -43.20 -69.74 74.56
C CYS A 225 -43.32 -71.25 74.28
N SER A 226 -42.53 -71.83 73.36
CA SER A 226 -42.60 -73.26 73.07
C SER A 226 -42.08 -74.11 74.22
N ILE A 227 -41.09 -73.64 74.99
CA ILE A 227 -40.65 -74.26 76.24
C ILE A 227 -41.76 -74.16 77.30
N MET A 228 -42.39 -73.00 77.49
CA MET A 228 -43.50 -72.86 78.45
C MET A 228 -44.73 -73.70 78.07
N ILE A 229 -45.08 -73.77 76.79
CA ILE A 229 -46.14 -74.63 76.26
C ILE A 229 -45.74 -76.10 76.42
N GLY A 230 -44.50 -76.47 76.08
CA GLY A 230 -43.99 -77.83 76.22
C GLY A 230 -43.93 -78.33 77.67
N VAL A 231 -43.56 -77.49 78.62
CA VAL A 231 -43.59 -77.82 80.06
C VAL A 231 -45.03 -77.84 80.61
N SER A 232 -45.95 -77.04 80.05
CA SER A 232 -47.37 -77.07 80.40
C SER A 232 -48.08 -78.30 79.81
N ALA A 233 -47.73 -78.72 78.60
CA ALA A 233 -48.15 -79.96 77.95
C ALA A 233 -47.48 -81.18 78.60
N SER A 234 -46.25 -81.08 79.09
CA SER A 234 -45.63 -82.12 79.93
C SER A 234 -46.32 -82.30 81.30
N LYS A 235 -47.29 -81.46 81.65
CA LYS A 235 -48.24 -81.66 82.76
C LYS A 235 -49.64 -82.07 82.31
N LYS A 236 -49.84 -82.27 81.00
CA LYS A 236 -51.08 -82.69 80.34
C LYS A 236 -50.77 -83.66 79.19
N GLU A 237 -50.73 -84.94 79.56
CA GLU A 237 -50.67 -86.14 78.71
C GLU A 237 -49.28 -86.68 78.36
N HIS A 238 -49.21 -88.01 78.28
CA HIS A 238 -47.99 -88.83 78.26
C HIS A 238 -48.25 -90.11 77.44
N ALA A 239 -48.19 -89.96 76.11
CA ALA A 239 -48.15 -91.03 75.11
C ALA A 239 -47.47 -90.42 73.85
N VAL A 240 -46.31 -90.86 73.36
CA VAL A 240 -45.90 -92.19 72.85
C VAL A 240 -46.40 -92.45 71.41
N VAL A 241 -45.44 -92.40 70.49
CA VAL A 241 -45.41 -92.76 69.05
C VAL A 241 -45.41 -94.31 68.86
N PRO A 242 -45.32 -94.92 67.64
CA PRO A 242 -45.45 -94.44 66.25
C PRO A 242 -46.33 -95.33 65.32
N GLN A 243 -46.47 -95.01 64.02
CA GLN A 243 -46.58 -96.04 62.95
C GLN A 243 -46.31 -95.54 61.51
N GLU A 244 -45.92 -96.50 60.66
CA GLU A 244 -45.59 -96.52 59.21
C GLU A 244 -45.80 -98.01 58.76
N PRO A 245 -45.70 -98.45 57.48
CA PRO A 245 -45.66 -97.79 56.17
C PRO A 245 -46.67 -98.39 55.13
N THR A 246 -46.67 -97.93 53.86
CA THR A 246 -47.22 -98.69 52.70
C THR A 246 -46.53 -98.32 51.37
N GLU A 247 -46.25 -99.35 50.54
CA GLU A 247 -45.73 -99.37 49.15
C GLU A 247 -46.38 -100.60 48.44
N PRO A 248 -46.14 -100.97 47.15
CA PRO A 248 -45.50 -100.27 46.01
C PRO A 248 -46.30 -100.38 44.67
N GLU A 249 -45.77 -99.85 43.55
CA GLU A 249 -45.70 -100.57 42.24
C GLU A 249 -44.69 -99.91 41.26
N GLU A 250 -44.22 -100.69 40.27
CA GLU A 250 -43.13 -100.39 39.29
C GLU A 250 -43.65 -100.57 37.83
N PRO A 251 -42.91 -100.44 36.68
CA PRO A 251 -41.48 -100.78 36.46
C PRO A 251 -40.57 -99.88 35.56
N GLU A 252 -39.26 -100.17 35.67
CA GLU A 252 -38.09 -100.03 34.76
C GLU A 252 -38.27 -99.95 33.21
N PRO A 253 -37.21 -99.67 32.38
CA PRO A 253 -35.79 -99.25 32.60
C PRO A 253 -35.44 -97.99 31.71
N PRO A 254 -34.27 -97.74 31.02
CA PRO A 254 -32.88 -98.26 31.03
C PRO A 254 -31.75 -97.16 30.97
N LEU A 255 -30.56 -97.50 30.41
CA LEU A 255 -29.34 -96.69 30.13
C LEU A 255 -28.79 -97.04 28.70
N PRO A 256 -27.69 -96.47 28.11
CA PRO A 256 -26.54 -95.69 28.64
C PRO A 256 -26.34 -94.30 27.91
N ASP A 257 -25.21 -93.68 27.53
CA ASP A 257 -23.76 -94.05 27.42
C ASP A 257 -22.77 -92.84 27.44
N GLN A 258 -21.67 -92.83 26.64
CA GLN A 258 -20.37 -92.21 26.97
C GLN A 258 -19.72 -91.22 25.94
N VAL A 259 -19.00 -90.22 26.49
CA VAL A 259 -17.73 -89.47 26.14
C VAL A 259 -16.92 -89.74 24.82
N PRO A 260 -15.80 -89.01 24.49
CA PRO A 260 -15.24 -87.70 24.95
C PRO A 260 -14.62 -86.77 23.84
N THR A 261 -14.23 -85.52 24.21
CA THR A 261 -13.15 -84.69 23.57
C THR A 261 -13.32 -84.30 22.08
N THR A 262 -12.54 -83.42 21.42
CA THR A 262 -11.38 -82.52 21.74
C THR A 262 -11.82 -81.04 21.52
N LEU A 263 -11.02 -79.95 21.37
CA LEU A 263 -9.57 -79.67 21.28
C LEU A 263 -9.28 -78.24 21.83
N SER A 264 -8.26 -77.53 21.34
CA SER A 264 -7.98 -76.10 21.60
C SER A 264 -7.40 -75.40 20.35
N SER A 265 -7.34 -74.07 20.43
CA SER A 265 -6.73 -73.07 19.53
C SER A 265 -5.40 -73.39 18.82
N GLU A 266 -5.27 -72.92 17.58
CA GLU A 266 -4.09 -72.26 16.96
C GLU A 266 -4.51 -71.59 15.61
N THR A 267 -3.74 -70.81 14.84
CA THR A 267 -2.92 -69.58 15.07
C THR A 267 -2.55 -68.99 13.68
N SER A 268 -2.38 -67.67 13.55
CA SER A 268 -1.57 -66.96 12.51
C SER A 268 -1.95 -66.90 11.01
N LEU A 269 -1.62 -65.73 10.44
CA LEU A 269 -1.11 -65.45 9.08
C LEU A 269 -1.85 -66.01 7.84
N LYS A 270 -2.59 -65.14 7.15
CA LYS A 270 -1.98 -64.36 6.04
C LYS A 270 -2.72 -63.05 5.75
#